data_AF-A0A954IJ67-F1
#
_entry.id   AF-A0A954IJ67-F1
#
_cell.length_a   1.000
_cell.length_b   1.000
_cell.length_c   1.000
_cell.angle_alpha   90.00
_cell.angle_beta   90.00
_cell.angle_gamma   90.00
#
_symmetry.space_group_name_H-M   'P 1'
#
loop_
_entity.id
_entity.type
_entity.pdbx_description
1 polymer ?
#
loop_
_entity_poly.entity_id
_entity_poly.type
_entity_poly.pdbx_seq_one_letter_code
_entity_poly.pdbx_strand_id
1 'polypeptide(L)'
;MLRIRYSSGDDVDIEGSAHDLLTIRQAVEELVKTGHESVTVSTAVDFDPAPYERTLRHLQLRISDRNIALVTDDCLIVSGNVDFLESFARDLPWDAKQPESGVQYHVHLDRLSYGPEVDESSIGMILSLRREADGPLIQDVFEDFHHSG
;
A
#
# COMPACT_ATOMS: atom_id res chain seq x y z
N MET A 1 -8.87 4.36 2.09
CA MET A 1 -8.85 3.73 0.76
C MET A 1 -7.44 3.81 0.19
N LEU A 2 -6.97 2.67 -0.30
CA LEU A 2 -5.66 2.47 -0.89
C LEU A 2 -5.47 3.38 -2.11
N ARG A 3 -4.29 3.97 -2.27
CA ARG A 3 -3.90 4.84 -3.40
C ARG A 3 -2.70 4.20 -4.09
N ILE A 4 -2.74 4.15 -5.41
CA ILE A 4 -1.60 3.65 -6.19
C ILE A 4 -1.27 4.66 -7.28
N ARG A 5 -0.02 5.11 -7.32
CA ARG A 5 0.52 6.09 -8.26
C ARG A 5 1.63 5.47 -9.09
N TYR A 6 1.67 5.79 -10.37
CA TYR A 6 2.62 5.19 -11.30
C TYR A 6 3.05 6.16 -12.40
N SER A 7 4.33 6.11 -12.76
CA SER A 7 4.93 6.73 -13.94
C SER A 7 5.75 5.70 -14.70
N SER A 8 5.73 5.73 -16.03
CA SER A 8 6.53 4.80 -16.81
C SER A 8 8.04 5.01 -16.59
N GLY A 9 8.74 3.97 -16.15
CA GLY A 9 10.18 4.00 -15.89
C GLY A 9 10.58 4.36 -14.45
N ASP A 10 9.61 4.69 -13.60
CA ASP A 10 9.80 4.90 -12.16
C ASP A 10 9.18 3.75 -11.35
N ASP A 11 9.39 3.78 -10.02
CA ASP A 11 8.72 2.89 -9.08
C ASP A 11 7.21 3.17 -9.01
N VAL A 12 6.43 2.15 -8.69
CA VAL A 12 5.02 2.34 -8.31
C VAL A 12 4.93 2.66 -6.82
N ASP A 13 4.18 3.71 -6.47
CA ASP A 13 3.92 4.04 -5.07
C ASP A 13 2.54 3.54 -4.66
N ILE A 14 2.50 2.78 -3.57
CA ILE A 14 1.30 2.27 -2.91
C ILE A 14 1.20 2.92 -1.54
N GLU A 15 0.18 3.75 -1.35
CA GLU A 15 -0.08 4.46 -0.11
C GLU A 15 -1.45 4.07 0.45
N GLY A 16 -1.53 3.70 1.72
CA GLY A 16 -2.80 3.36 2.39
C GLY A 16 -2.79 3.68 3.87
N SER A 17 -3.96 3.76 4.50
CA SER A 17 -4.03 3.72 5.97
C SER A 17 -3.61 2.35 6.51
N ALA A 18 -3.40 2.24 7.83
CA ALA A 18 -3.13 0.96 8.48
C ALA A 18 -4.19 -0.10 8.12
N HIS A 19 -5.46 0.31 8.09
CA HIS A 19 -6.57 -0.55 7.70
C HIS A 19 -6.52 -0.95 6.21
N ASP A 20 -6.21 0.00 5.31
CA ASP A 20 -6.06 -0.30 3.88
C ASP A 20 -4.95 -1.35 3.65
N LEU A 21 -3.80 -1.20 4.31
CA LEU A 21 -2.67 -2.13 4.19
C LEU A 21 -2.95 -3.49 4.84
N LEU A 22 -3.64 -3.51 5.99
CA LEU A 22 -4.10 -4.75 6.62
C LEU A 22 -5.07 -5.53 5.71
N THR A 23 -5.89 -4.83 4.94
CA THR A 23 -6.81 -5.46 3.98
C THR A 23 -6.05 -6.18 2.87
N ILE A 24 -4.94 -5.60 2.38
CA ILE A 24 -4.06 -6.28 1.40
C ILE A 24 -3.45 -7.54 2.01
N ARG A 25 -2.93 -7.45 3.24
CA ARG A 25 -2.37 -8.60 3.96
C ARG A 25 -3.40 -9.72 4.09
N GLN A 26 -4.62 -9.40 4.52
CA GLN A 26 -5.70 -10.38 4.64
C GLN A 26 -6.09 -10.98 3.28
N ALA A 27 -6.05 -10.18 2.20
CA ALA A 27 -6.31 -10.68 0.86
C ALA A 27 -5.25 -11.69 0.40
N VAL A 28 -3.97 -11.47 0.74
CA VAL A 28 -2.90 -12.46 0.50
C VAL A 28 -3.12 -13.72 1.33
N GLU A 29 -3.37 -13.58 2.63
CA GLU A 29 -3.59 -14.72 3.54
C GLU A 29 -4.77 -15.60 3.06
N GLU A 30 -5.87 -14.97 2.63
CA GLU A 30 -7.02 -15.69 2.08
C GLU A 30 -6.70 -16.34 0.72
N LEU A 31 -5.97 -15.65 -0.17
CA LEU A 31 -5.54 -16.18 -1.47
C LEU A 31 -4.71 -17.46 -1.27
N VAL A 32 -3.73 -17.43 -0.38
CA VAL A 32 -2.86 -18.57 -0.06
C VAL A 32 -3.66 -19.73 0.55
N LYS A 33 -4.56 -19.42 1.49
CA LYS A 33 -5.36 -20.43 2.21
C LYS A 33 -6.37 -21.14 1.32
N THR A 34 -7.04 -20.40 0.43
CA THR A 34 -8.11 -20.92 -0.43
C THR A 34 -7.58 -21.60 -1.69
N GLY A 35 -6.35 -21.27 -2.10
CA GLY A 35 -5.79 -21.73 -3.37
C GLY A 35 -6.45 -21.09 -4.59
N HIS A 36 -7.13 -19.95 -4.43
CA HIS A 36 -7.59 -19.16 -5.57
C HIS A 36 -6.39 -18.68 -6.41
N GLU A 37 -6.60 -18.53 -7.73
CA GLU A 37 -5.52 -18.07 -8.62
C GLU A 37 -5.18 -16.60 -8.41
N SER A 38 -6.18 -15.77 -8.11
CA SER A 38 -5.98 -14.33 -7.90
C SER A 38 -7.07 -13.68 -7.05
N VAL A 39 -6.76 -12.52 -6.49
CA VAL A 39 -7.69 -11.61 -5.82
C VAL A 39 -7.42 -10.17 -6.26
N THR A 40 -8.46 -9.36 -6.38
CA THR A 40 -8.36 -7.96 -6.79
C THR A 40 -8.86 -7.04 -5.68
N VAL A 41 -8.05 -6.02 -5.36
CA VAL A 41 -8.34 -4.97 -4.40
C VAL A 41 -8.57 -3.66 -5.16
N SER A 42 -9.70 -3.00 -4.90
CA SER A 42 -10.02 -1.69 -5.48
C SER A 42 -9.24 -0.57 -4.80
N THR A 43 -8.79 0.40 -5.58
CA THR A 43 -8.06 1.58 -5.11
C THR A 43 -8.87 2.86 -5.34
N ALA A 44 -8.52 3.92 -4.63
CA ALA A 44 -8.99 5.26 -4.93
C ALA A 44 -8.38 5.74 -6.25
N VAL A 45 -9.12 6.54 -7.00
CA VAL A 45 -8.62 7.22 -8.22
C VAL A 45 -8.88 8.71 -8.27
N ASP A 46 -9.71 9.21 -7.35
CA ASP A 46 -10.07 10.63 -7.30
C ASP A 46 -9.05 11.41 -6.45
N PHE A 47 -7.78 11.37 -6.83
CA PHE A 47 -6.71 12.13 -6.19
C PHE A 47 -5.63 12.55 -7.21
N ASP A 48 -4.88 13.60 -6.88
CA ASP A 48 -3.79 14.07 -7.72
C ASP A 48 -2.64 13.05 -7.74
N PRO A 49 -2.28 12.48 -8.91
CA PRO A 49 -1.18 11.53 -9.00
C PRO A 49 0.20 12.18 -8.82
N ALA A 50 0.32 13.52 -8.88
CA ALA A 50 1.60 14.20 -8.83
C ALA A 50 2.49 13.74 -7.65
N PRO A 51 3.80 13.53 -7.87
CA PRO A 51 4.57 13.82 -9.08
C PRO A 51 4.46 12.75 -10.18
N TYR A 52 3.62 11.72 -10.00
CA TYR A 52 3.47 10.63 -10.95
C TYR A 52 2.51 10.96 -12.10
N GLU A 53 2.56 10.16 -13.17
CA GLU A 53 1.76 10.36 -14.37
C GLU A 53 0.27 10.02 -14.16
N ARG A 54 -0.04 8.97 -13.39
CA ARG A 54 -1.40 8.48 -13.24
C ARG A 54 -1.66 7.69 -11.96
N THR A 55 -2.94 7.55 -11.63
CA THR A 55 -3.45 6.64 -10.59
C THR A 55 -3.85 5.30 -11.19
N LEU A 56 -3.61 4.20 -10.49
CA LEU A 56 -4.11 2.86 -10.86
C LEU A 56 -5.40 2.56 -10.08
N ARG A 57 -6.37 1.88 -10.70
CA ARG A 57 -7.70 1.52 -10.16
C ARG A 57 -7.71 0.23 -9.34
N HIS A 58 -6.73 -0.63 -9.59
CA HIS A 58 -6.72 -1.98 -9.06
C HIS A 58 -5.31 -2.42 -8.64
N LEU A 59 -5.27 -3.19 -7.55
CA LEU A 59 -4.17 -4.07 -7.21
C LEU A 59 -4.66 -5.51 -7.37
N GLN A 60 -3.99 -6.30 -8.20
CA GLN A 60 -4.25 -7.72 -8.36
C GLN A 60 -3.10 -8.52 -7.74
N LEU A 61 -3.44 -9.42 -6.82
CA LEU A 61 -2.53 -10.38 -6.22
C LEU A 61 -2.77 -11.73 -6.90
N ARG A 62 -1.71 -12.40 -7.38
CA ARG A 62 -1.85 -13.63 -8.18
C ARG A 62 -0.81 -14.69 -7.82
N ILE A 63 -1.28 -15.92 -7.57
CA ILE A 63 -0.40 -17.09 -7.43
C ILE A 63 0.21 -17.44 -8.78
N SER A 64 1.53 -17.60 -8.82
CA SER A 64 2.30 -17.90 -10.04
C SER A 64 3.66 -18.48 -9.69
N ASP A 65 4.29 -19.18 -10.62
CA ASP A 65 5.67 -19.66 -10.48
C ASP A 65 6.71 -18.56 -10.69
N ARG A 66 6.29 -17.36 -11.11
CA ARG A 66 7.16 -16.20 -11.31
C ARG A 66 6.83 -15.07 -10.33
N ASN A 67 7.84 -14.65 -9.57
CA ASN A 67 7.77 -13.50 -8.67
C ASN A 67 8.02 -12.22 -9.47
N ILE A 68 6.97 -11.43 -9.66
CA ILE A 68 7.01 -10.25 -10.53
C ILE A 68 5.93 -9.24 -10.13
N ALA A 69 6.29 -7.96 -10.14
CA ALA A 69 5.35 -6.84 -10.11
C ALA A 69 5.33 -6.16 -11.48
N LEU A 70 4.14 -5.95 -12.05
CA LEU A 70 3.96 -5.29 -13.36
C LEU A 70 2.76 -4.37 -13.32
N VAL A 71 2.83 -3.27 -14.07
CA VAL A 71 1.67 -2.42 -14.34
C VAL A 71 1.13 -2.74 -15.73
N THR A 72 -0.16 -3.09 -15.81
CA THR A 72 -0.89 -3.29 -17.06
C THR A 72 -2.14 -2.43 -17.05
N ASP A 73 -2.30 -1.58 -18.06
CA ASP A 73 -3.41 -0.61 -18.14
C ASP A 73 -3.57 0.21 -16.86
N ASP A 74 -4.61 -0.02 -16.07
CA ASP A 74 -4.93 0.65 -14.82
C ASP A 74 -4.78 -0.26 -13.58
N CYS A 75 -4.05 -1.36 -13.71
CA CYS A 75 -3.87 -2.36 -12.66
C CYS A 75 -2.38 -2.56 -12.36
N LEU A 76 -2.04 -2.56 -11.07
CA LEU A 76 -0.79 -3.15 -10.59
C LEU A 76 -1.03 -4.63 -10.32
N ILE A 77 -0.22 -5.50 -10.91
CA ILE A 77 -0.25 -6.94 -10.70
C ILE A 77 0.99 -7.31 -9.89
N VAL A 78 0.80 -7.89 -8.71
CA VAL A 78 1.85 -8.53 -7.91
C VAL A 78 1.60 -10.03 -7.97
N SER A 79 2.49 -10.74 -8.65
CA SER A 79 2.37 -12.16 -8.86
C SER A 79 3.59 -12.89 -8.31
N GLY A 80 3.40 -14.09 -7.77
CA GLY A 80 4.50 -14.90 -7.30
C GLY A 80 4.04 -16.15 -6.58
N ASN A 81 5.02 -16.90 -6.11
CA ASN A 81 4.77 -18.09 -5.30
C ASN A 81 4.24 -17.69 -3.92
N VAL A 82 3.83 -18.69 -3.14
CA VAL A 82 3.26 -18.46 -1.79
C VAL A 82 4.26 -17.70 -0.90
N ASP A 83 5.51 -18.14 -0.87
CA ASP A 83 6.56 -17.55 -0.02
C ASP A 83 6.80 -16.07 -0.34
N PHE A 84 6.79 -15.70 -1.63
CA PHE A 84 6.93 -14.33 -2.09
C PHE A 84 5.73 -13.48 -1.69
N LEU A 85 4.51 -13.96 -1.91
CA LEU A 85 3.31 -13.21 -1.56
C LEU A 85 3.18 -13.04 -0.04
N GLU A 86 3.49 -14.06 0.76
CA GLU A 86 3.54 -13.96 2.22
C GLU A 86 4.61 -12.96 2.68
N SER A 87 5.76 -12.92 2.01
CA SER A 87 6.82 -11.94 2.29
C SER A 87 6.37 -10.52 1.95
N PHE A 88 5.78 -10.31 0.77
CA PHE A 88 5.15 -9.06 0.38
C PHE A 88 4.12 -8.60 1.42
N ALA A 89 3.25 -9.50 1.90
CA ALA A 89 2.23 -9.20 2.89
C ALA A 89 2.80 -8.84 4.27
N ARG A 90 3.93 -9.44 4.66
CA ARG A 90 4.64 -9.15 5.90
C ARG A 90 5.33 -7.79 5.88
N ASP A 91 5.81 -7.36 4.72
CA ASP A 91 6.56 -6.11 4.56
C ASP A 91 5.63 -4.87 4.42
N LEU A 92 4.31 -5.07 4.35
CA LEU A 92 3.34 -4.00 4.43
C LEU A 92 3.41 -3.28 5.79
N PRO A 93 3.55 -1.96 5.84
CA PRO A 93 3.68 -1.21 7.09
C PRO A 93 2.35 -0.94 7.80
N TRP A 94 1.50 -1.96 7.96
CA TRP A 94 0.16 -1.82 8.54
C TRP A 94 0.19 -1.58 10.06
N ASP A 95 1.23 -2.03 10.77
CA ASP A 95 1.42 -1.88 12.22
C ASP A 95 2.57 -0.91 12.58
N ALA A 96 3.18 -0.27 11.59
CA ALA A 96 4.26 0.67 11.80
C ALA A 96 3.76 1.85 12.66
N LYS A 97 4.45 2.12 13.77
CA LYS A 97 4.19 3.32 14.57
C LYS A 97 4.54 4.55 13.73
N GLN A 98 3.64 5.53 13.69
CA GLN A 98 3.95 6.79 13.03
C GLN A 98 5.19 7.41 13.71
N PRO A 99 6.25 7.73 12.95
CA PRO A 99 7.44 8.30 13.53
C PRO A 99 7.19 9.75 13.95
N GLU A 100 7.65 10.09 15.15
CA GLU A 100 7.57 11.44 15.74
C GLU A 100 8.31 12.49 14.89
N SER A 101 9.25 12.06 14.05
CA SER A 101 10.16 12.90 13.27
C SER A 101 9.52 13.61 12.06
N GLY A 102 8.26 13.35 11.74
CA GLY A 102 7.65 13.94 10.53
C GLY A 102 7.80 13.10 9.26
N VAL A 103 8.74 12.15 9.22
CA VAL A 103 9.13 11.40 8.02
C VAL A 103 8.18 10.22 7.79
N GLN A 104 7.61 10.04 6.61
CA GLN A 104 6.70 8.93 6.34
C GLN A 104 7.44 7.58 6.36
N TYR A 105 6.88 6.59 7.08
CA TYR A 105 7.38 5.22 7.04
C TYR A 105 7.07 4.64 5.66
N HIS A 106 8.10 4.20 4.95
CA HIS A 106 7.96 3.53 3.67
C HIS A 106 8.94 2.36 3.54
N VAL A 107 8.56 1.36 2.76
CA VAL A 107 9.36 0.16 2.45
C VAL A 107 9.56 0.11 0.95
N HIS A 108 10.80 -0.09 0.50
CA HIS A 108 11.12 -0.32 -0.90
C HIS A 108 11.10 -1.82 -1.17
N LEU A 109 10.30 -2.24 -2.15
CA LEU A 109 10.23 -3.61 -2.63
C LEU A 109 10.76 -3.64 -4.06
N ASP A 110 12.03 -3.98 -4.18
CA ASP A 110 12.72 -4.10 -5.46
C ASP A 110 13.52 -5.41 -5.50
N ARG A 111 14.14 -5.67 -6.65
CA ARG A 111 15.00 -6.84 -6.81
C ARG A 111 16.22 -6.82 -5.88
N LEU A 112 16.67 -5.65 -5.43
CA LEU A 112 17.77 -5.57 -4.46
C LEU A 112 17.32 -6.09 -3.09
N SER A 113 16.05 -5.87 -2.74
CA SER A 113 15.44 -6.23 -1.45
C SER A 113 15.02 -7.69 -1.38
N TYR A 114 14.47 -8.25 -2.48
CA TYR A 114 14.00 -9.64 -2.54
C TYR A 114 14.96 -10.60 -3.24
N GLY A 115 16.07 -10.10 -3.77
CA GLY A 115 17.11 -10.91 -4.39
C GLY A 115 16.75 -11.42 -5.80
N PRO A 116 17.54 -12.38 -6.32
CA PRO A 116 17.47 -12.81 -7.72
C PRO A 116 16.20 -13.62 -8.06
N GLU A 117 15.37 -13.93 -7.07
CA GLU A 117 14.11 -14.65 -7.27
C GLU A 117 13.02 -13.77 -7.90
N VAL A 118 13.16 -12.44 -7.81
CA VAL A 118 12.28 -11.49 -8.49
C VAL A 118 12.74 -11.29 -9.93
N ASP A 119 11.80 -11.41 -10.86
CA ASP A 119 12.03 -11.26 -12.31
C ASP A 119 12.65 -9.89 -12.63
N GLU A 120 13.59 -9.84 -13.58
CA GLU A 120 14.31 -8.60 -13.94
C GLU A 120 13.40 -7.52 -14.52
N SER A 121 12.25 -7.93 -15.06
CA SER A 121 11.24 -7.02 -15.59
C SER A 121 10.29 -6.48 -14.51
N SER A 122 10.44 -6.89 -13.25
CA SER A 122 9.63 -6.40 -12.15
C SER A 122 9.85 -4.90 -11.94
N ILE A 123 8.76 -4.16 -11.83
CA ILE A 123 8.79 -2.77 -11.37
C ILE A 123 9.16 -2.72 -9.88
N GLY A 124 9.93 -1.70 -9.47
CA GLY A 124 10.13 -1.39 -8.06
C GLY A 124 8.84 -0.84 -7.44
N MET A 125 8.61 -1.13 -6.15
CA MET A 125 7.43 -0.66 -5.44
C MET A 125 7.83 0.07 -4.16
N ILE A 126 7.15 1.17 -3.86
CA ILE A 126 7.27 1.89 -2.59
C ILE A 126 5.96 1.69 -1.83
N LEU A 127 6.03 1.11 -0.64
CA LEU A 127 4.88 0.88 0.24
C LEU A 127 4.89 1.87 1.38
N SER A 128 3.89 2.74 1.47
CA SER A 128 3.86 3.84 2.43
C SER A 128 2.61 3.78 3.31
N LEU A 129 2.81 3.96 4.63
CA LEU A 129 1.69 4.20 5.55
C LEU A 129 1.27 5.67 5.43
N ARG A 130 0.05 5.92 4.97
CA ARG A 130 -0.54 7.26 4.95
C ARG A 130 -0.78 7.70 6.38
N ARG A 131 -0.35 8.92 6.71
CA ARG A 131 -0.81 9.56 7.93
C ARG A 131 -2.32 9.66 7.88
N GLU A 132 -2.98 9.12 8.90
CA GLU A 132 -4.30 9.64 9.22
C GLU A 132 -4.06 11.11 9.52
N ALA A 133 -4.65 12.00 8.72
CA ALA A 133 -4.70 13.40 9.10
C ALA A 133 -5.23 13.38 10.53
N ASP A 134 -4.50 13.99 11.47
CA ASP A 134 -5.04 14.22 12.80
C ASP A 134 -6.46 14.75 12.58
N GLY A 135 -7.46 13.90 12.87
CA GLY A 135 -8.83 14.36 12.95
C GLY A 135 -8.79 15.59 13.87
N PRO A 136 -9.61 16.61 13.62
CA PRO A 136 -9.48 17.89 14.30
C PRO A 136 -9.19 17.62 15.77
N LEU A 137 -8.03 18.09 16.26
CA LEU A 137 -7.79 18.18 17.69
C LEU A 137 -9.08 18.74 18.25
N ILE A 138 -9.77 17.99 19.11
CA ILE A 138 -10.91 18.51 19.83
C ILE A 138 -10.35 19.64 20.69
N GLN A 139 -10.25 20.83 20.09
CA GLN A 139 -10.14 22.12 20.74
C GLN A 139 -11.56 22.69 20.76
N ASP A 140 -12.47 21.96 21.41
CA ASP A 140 -13.65 22.57 22.01
C ASP A 140 -13.32 22.65 23.51
N VAL A 141 -12.75 23.77 23.95
CA VAL A 141 -13.50 24.92 24.46
C VAL A 141 -14.27 24.51 25.72
N PHE A 142 -13.54 24.43 26.84
CA PHE A 142 -14.12 24.85 28.12
C PHE A 142 -13.85 26.35 28.24
N GLU A 143 -14.65 27.14 27.52
CA GLU A 143 -14.83 28.54 27.84
C GLU A 143 -15.60 28.64 29.17
N ASP A 144 -15.04 29.49 30.03
CA ASP A 144 -15.55 29.99 31.29
C ASP A 144 -17.09 30.01 31.45
N PHE A 145 -17.59 29.25 32.42
CA PHE A 145 -18.83 29.61 33.12
C PHE A 145 -18.48 30.22 34.48
N HIS A 146 -18.03 31.48 34.46
CA HIS A 146 -18.37 32.43 35.52
C HIS A 146 -19.52 33.28 35.01
N HIS A 147 -20.65 33.26 35.73
CA HIS A 147 -21.61 34.34 36.03
C HIS A 147 -22.79 33.63 36.75
N SER A 148 -22.81 33.60 38.08
CA SER A 148 -23.46 34.63 38.91
C SER A 148 -24.97 34.74 38.64
N GLY A 149 -25.74 34.11 39.52
CA GLY A 149 -27.18 34.27 39.73
C GLY A 149 -27.56 33.64 41.05
#